data_AF-K0C2N3-F1
#
_entry.id   AF-K0C2N3-F1
#
_cell.length_a   1.000
_cell.length_b   1.000
_cell.length_c   1.000
_cell.angle_alpha   90.00
_cell.angle_beta   90.00
_cell.angle_gamma   90.00
#
_symmetry.space_group_name_H-M   'P 1'
#
loop_
_entity.id
_entity.type
_entity.pdbx_description
1 polymer ?
#
loop_
_entity_poly.entity_id
_entity_poly.type
_entity_poly.pdbx_seq_one_letter_code
_entity_poly.pdbx_strand_id
1 'polypeptide(L)'
;MTLDQPESRCSITGLPDAATFSEQTEQLLEFCTRTHANALMLFITFDTSVSEINGQQNDLALKAIAKRLLSKARDSDIYAHLGEMNFANLTIETSEKHTPILIEKLKIELAQPITLMDGSSIKLNTKVGLAEYPKQGKSYAELIEVARKNTQTL
;
A
#
# COMPACT_ATOMS: atom_id res chain seq x y z
N MET A 1 -9.85 -1.76 -30.79
CA MET A 1 -9.27 -0.42 -30.58
C MET A 1 -9.00 -0.32 -29.09
N THR A 2 -7.86 -0.87 -28.68
CA THR A 2 -7.41 -0.90 -27.28
C THR A 2 -7.09 0.53 -26.91
N LEU A 3 -7.90 1.13 -26.04
CA LEU A 3 -7.55 2.39 -25.40
C LEU A 3 -6.42 2.06 -24.43
N ASP A 4 -5.20 2.20 -24.92
CA ASP A 4 -3.97 2.25 -24.13
C ASP A 4 -4.03 3.53 -23.31
N GLN A 5 -4.85 3.54 -22.24
CA GLN A 5 -4.83 4.63 -21.29
C GLN A 5 -3.48 4.58 -20.59
N PRO A 6 -2.71 5.67 -20.54
CA PRO A 6 -1.42 5.65 -19.87
C PRO A 6 -1.65 5.30 -18.40
N GLU A 7 -1.05 4.21 -17.93
CA GLU A 7 -0.98 3.89 -16.50
C GLU A 7 -0.48 5.13 -15.76
N SER A 8 -1.38 5.77 -15.02
CA SER A 8 -1.06 7.00 -14.31
C SER A 8 -0.32 6.64 -13.02
N ARG A 9 0.84 7.25 -12.84
CA ARG A 9 1.74 6.99 -11.71
C ARG A 9 1.99 8.28 -10.96
N CYS A 10 2.14 8.16 -9.64
CA CYS A 10 2.60 9.30 -8.85
C CYS A 10 4.02 9.68 -9.28
N SER A 11 4.22 10.93 -9.66
CA SER A 11 5.52 11.46 -10.10
C SER A 11 6.61 11.41 -9.03
N ILE A 12 6.23 11.38 -7.75
CA ILE A 12 7.16 11.33 -6.62
C ILE A 12 7.57 9.89 -6.31
N THR A 13 6.60 8.97 -6.20
CA THR A 13 6.83 7.60 -5.73
C THR A 13 7.04 6.59 -6.86
N GLY A 14 6.58 6.88 -8.07
CA GLY A 14 6.56 5.97 -9.22
C GLY A 14 5.52 4.85 -9.13
N LEU A 15 4.78 4.78 -8.02
CA LEU A 15 3.70 3.81 -7.84
C LEU A 15 2.46 4.19 -8.65
N PRO A 16 1.63 3.21 -9.03
CA PRO A 16 0.26 3.44 -9.46
C PRO A 16 -0.46 4.47 -8.58
N ASP A 17 -1.21 5.36 -9.22
CA ASP A 17 -2.12 6.27 -8.52
C ASP A 17 -3.43 5.57 -8.12
N ALA A 18 -4.33 6.31 -7.48
CA ALA A 18 -5.60 5.76 -7.00
C ALA A 18 -6.50 5.22 -8.13
N ALA A 19 -6.49 5.85 -9.31
CA ALA A 19 -7.30 5.42 -10.43
C ALA A 19 -6.77 4.10 -11.01
N THR A 20 -5.45 4.05 -11.28
CA THR A 20 -4.78 2.85 -11.80
C THR A 20 -4.89 1.68 -10.82
N PHE A 21 -4.74 1.95 -9.52
CA PHE A 21 -4.87 0.92 -8.49
C PHE A 21 -6.28 0.33 -8.40
N SER A 22 -7.31 1.18 -8.54
CA SER A 22 -8.70 0.72 -8.57
C SER A 22 -8.93 -0.23 -9.73
N GLU A 23 -8.48 0.15 -10.94
CA GLU A 23 -8.64 -0.67 -12.14
C GLU A 23 -7.90 -2.01 -12.02
N GLN A 24 -6.62 -1.96 -11.64
CA GLN A 24 -5.80 -3.16 -11.48
C GLN A 24 -6.33 -4.07 -10.36
N THR A 25 -6.90 -3.50 -9.29
CA THR A 25 -7.58 -4.26 -8.24
C THR A 25 -8.76 -5.01 -8.81
N GLU A 26 -9.68 -4.35 -9.52
CA GLU A 26 -10.88 -5.01 -10.05
C GLU A 26 -10.49 -6.17 -11.00
N GLN A 27 -9.50 -5.96 -11.87
CA GLN A 27 -8.98 -7.03 -12.73
C GLN A 27 -8.42 -8.23 -11.94
N LEU A 28 -7.70 -7.97 -10.85
CA LEU A 28 -7.18 -9.04 -9.99
C LEU A 28 -8.28 -9.75 -9.21
N LEU A 29 -9.33 -9.04 -8.79
CA LEU A 29 -10.49 -9.63 -8.12
C LEU A 29 -11.32 -10.51 -9.06
N GLU A 30 -11.44 -10.15 -10.34
CA GLU A 30 -12.05 -11.01 -11.36
C GLU A 30 -11.27 -12.32 -11.51
N PHE A 31 -9.93 -12.25 -11.52
CA PHE A 31 -9.07 -13.43 -11.50
C PHE A 31 -9.34 -14.29 -10.25
N CYS A 32 -9.32 -13.68 -9.06
CA CYS A 32 -9.58 -14.37 -7.79
C CYS A 32 -10.97 -15.04 -7.77
N THR A 33 -11.99 -14.38 -8.32
CA THR A 33 -13.34 -14.92 -8.45
C THR A 33 -13.33 -16.21 -9.26
N ARG A 34 -12.66 -16.21 -10.42
CA ARG A 34 -12.61 -17.36 -11.33
C ARG A 34 -11.79 -18.53 -10.78
N THR A 35 -10.73 -18.25 -10.02
CA THR A 35 -9.85 -19.28 -9.46
C THR A 35 -10.20 -19.67 -8.04
N HIS A 36 -11.23 -19.09 -7.44
CA HIS A 36 -11.56 -19.21 -6.01
C HIS A 36 -10.36 -18.88 -5.10
N ALA A 37 -9.54 -17.90 -5.51
CA ALA A 37 -8.42 -17.44 -4.70
C ALA A 37 -8.88 -16.36 -3.71
N ASN A 38 -8.24 -16.33 -2.55
CA ASN A 38 -8.40 -15.25 -1.59
C ASN A 38 -7.41 -14.13 -1.89
N ALA A 39 -7.76 -12.92 -1.52
CA ALA A 39 -6.87 -11.76 -1.62
C ALA A 39 -7.01 -10.88 -0.39
N LEU A 40 -5.97 -10.11 -0.11
CA LEU A 40 -5.90 -9.20 1.02
C LEU A 40 -5.65 -7.79 0.53
N MET A 41 -6.56 -6.88 0.89
CA MET A 41 -6.40 -5.45 0.73
C MET A 41 -5.77 -4.87 1.99
N LEU A 42 -4.72 -4.08 1.81
CA LEU A 42 -4.10 -3.28 2.87
C LEU A 42 -4.30 -1.80 2.56
N PHE A 43 -4.72 -1.05 3.57
CA PHE A 43 -4.63 0.40 3.58
C PHE A 43 -3.57 0.82 4.58
N ILE A 44 -2.58 1.59 4.14
CA ILE A 44 -1.40 1.96 4.91
C ILE A 44 -1.34 3.48 4.97
N THR A 45 -1.32 4.06 6.16
CA THR A 45 -1.18 5.50 6.35
C THR A 45 -0.01 5.80 7.27
N PHE A 46 0.76 6.82 6.89
CA PHE A 46 1.94 7.25 7.63
C PHE A 46 1.71 8.63 8.23
N ASP A 47 2.21 8.80 9.44
CA ASP A 47 2.27 10.09 10.13
C ASP A 47 3.68 10.31 10.69
N THR A 48 4.09 11.56 10.81
CA THR A 48 5.38 11.94 11.39
C THR A 48 5.28 12.00 12.90
N SER A 49 6.16 11.30 13.61
CA SER A 49 6.08 11.16 15.07
C SER A 49 6.40 12.42 15.88
N VAL A 50 7.11 13.41 15.33
CA VAL A 50 7.70 14.49 16.15
C VAL A 50 7.65 15.91 15.52
N SER A 51 7.45 16.08 14.21
CA SER A 51 7.62 17.40 13.58
C SER A 51 6.87 17.57 12.26
N GLU A 52 6.37 18.78 12.00
CA GLU A 52 6.01 19.22 10.63
C GLU A 52 7.25 19.12 9.73
N ILE A 53 7.14 18.32 8.67
CA ILE A 53 8.18 18.19 7.65
C ILE A 53 7.87 19.15 6.50
N ASN A 54 8.90 19.76 5.93
CA ASN A 54 8.72 20.62 4.76
C ASN A 54 8.45 19.79 3.49
N GLY A 55 8.06 20.45 2.38
CA GLY A 55 7.70 19.76 1.14
C GLY A 55 8.80 18.85 0.57
N GLN A 56 10.07 19.25 0.64
CA GLN A 56 11.18 18.41 0.17
C GLN A 56 11.39 17.17 1.04
N GLN A 57 11.26 17.33 2.36
CA GLN A 57 11.33 16.22 3.31
C GLN A 57 10.15 15.26 3.13
N ASN A 58 8.96 15.79 2.78
CA ASN A 58 7.80 14.97 2.44
C ASN A 58 8.07 14.12 1.20
N ASP A 59 8.55 14.72 0.10
CA ASP A 59 8.88 13.97 -1.12
C ASP A 59 9.93 12.88 -0.87
N LEU A 60 10.94 13.17 -0.04
CA LEU A 60 11.94 12.19 0.38
C LEU A 60 11.33 11.06 1.22
N ALA A 61 10.43 11.39 2.15
CA ALA A 61 9.73 10.40 2.95
C ALA A 61 8.87 9.49 2.06
N LEU A 62 8.08 10.05 1.15
CA LEU A 62 7.26 9.31 0.20
C LEU A 62 8.09 8.36 -0.68
N LYS A 63 9.22 8.83 -1.21
CA LYS A 63 10.16 7.99 -1.98
C LYS A 63 10.74 6.85 -1.15
N ALA A 64 11.13 7.11 0.08
CA ALA A 64 11.68 6.09 0.97
C ALA A 64 10.62 5.05 1.37
N ILE A 65 9.40 5.49 1.67
CA ILE A 65 8.26 4.61 1.94
C ILE A 65 8.01 3.70 0.73
N ALA A 66 7.85 4.27 -0.46
CA ALA A 66 7.59 3.51 -1.68
C ALA A 66 8.67 2.46 -1.93
N LYS A 67 9.95 2.83 -1.78
CA LYS A 67 11.07 1.90 -1.92
C LYS A 67 11.00 0.75 -0.90
N ARG A 68 10.65 1.02 0.34
CA ARG A 68 10.52 0.00 1.39
C ARG A 68 9.37 -0.96 1.11
N LEU A 69 8.20 -0.43 0.74
CA LEU A 69 7.04 -1.24 0.36
C LEU A 69 7.38 -2.18 -0.80
N LEU A 70 7.98 -1.64 -1.87
CA LEU A 70 8.40 -2.42 -3.03
C LEU A 70 9.49 -3.44 -2.72
N SER A 71 10.40 -3.17 -1.77
CA SER A 71 11.45 -4.13 -1.39
C SER A 71 10.91 -5.44 -0.79
N LYS A 72 9.65 -5.46 -0.35
CA LYS A 72 8.97 -6.63 0.21
C LYS A 72 7.86 -7.16 -0.70
N ALA A 73 7.59 -6.49 -1.81
CA ALA A 73 6.56 -6.88 -2.76
C ALA A 73 6.97 -8.14 -3.51
N ARG A 74 6.01 -9.03 -3.74
CA ARG A 74 6.09 -10.06 -4.77
C ARG A 74 5.68 -9.46 -6.11
N ASP A 75 6.06 -10.12 -7.20
CA ASP A 75 5.66 -9.69 -8.55
C ASP A 75 4.13 -9.66 -8.75
N SER A 76 3.40 -10.46 -7.96
CA SER A 76 1.92 -10.50 -7.96
C SER A 76 1.28 -9.41 -7.10
N ASP A 77 2.06 -8.68 -6.30
CA ASP A 77 1.54 -7.69 -5.37
C ASP A 77 1.41 -6.34 -6.08
N ILE A 78 0.27 -5.68 -5.88
CA ILE A 78 0.01 -4.37 -6.44
C ILE A 78 0.14 -3.36 -5.31
N TYR A 79 1.04 -2.39 -5.43
CA TYR A 79 1.16 -1.27 -4.48
C TYR A 79 0.77 0.02 -5.16
N ALA A 80 0.17 0.94 -4.42
CA ALA A 80 -0.25 2.24 -4.94
C ALA A 80 -0.04 3.37 -3.94
N HIS A 81 0.12 4.58 -4.47
CA HIS A 81 0.07 5.82 -3.69
C HIS A 81 -1.30 6.47 -3.91
N LEU A 82 -2.10 6.53 -2.84
CA LEU A 82 -3.48 7.03 -2.91
C LEU A 82 -3.61 8.54 -2.67
N GLY A 83 -2.49 9.22 -2.39
CA GLY A 83 -2.45 10.65 -2.07
C GLY A 83 -2.01 10.91 -0.63
N GLU A 84 -1.50 12.12 -0.37
CA GLU A 84 -0.88 12.50 0.91
C GLU A 84 0.14 11.45 1.35
N MET A 85 -0.02 10.90 2.56
CA MET A 85 0.80 9.84 3.16
C MET A 85 0.09 8.47 3.14
N ASN A 86 -0.88 8.29 2.22
CA ASN A 86 -1.70 7.08 2.15
C ASN A 86 -1.28 6.18 0.99
N PHE A 87 -1.06 4.92 1.30
CA PHE A 87 -0.69 3.87 0.37
C PHE A 87 -1.67 2.71 0.47
N ALA A 88 -1.73 1.88 -0.56
CA ALA A 88 -2.50 0.65 -0.52
C ALA A 88 -1.75 -0.50 -1.18
N ASN A 89 -2.13 -1.71 -0.79
CA ASN A 89 -1.65 -2.93 -1.41
C ASN A 89 -2.80 -3.91 -1.62
N LEU A 90 -2.74 -4.64 -2.74
CA LEU A 90 -3.53 -5.84 -2.94
C LEU A 90 -2.56 -7.00 -3.20
N THR A 91 -2.76 -8.10 -2.48
CA THR A 91 -1.96 -9.32 -2.62
C THR A 91 -2.88 -10.55 -2.66
N ILE A 92 -2.55 -11.54 -3.49
CA ILE A 92 -3.23 -12.84 -3.47
C ILE A 92 -2.71 -13.62 -2.26
N GLU A 93 -3.62 -14.12 -1.44
CA GLU A 93 -3.25 -14.99 -0.32
C GLU A 93 -2.90 -16.38 -0.84
N THR A 94 -1.63 -16.75 -0.68
CA THR A 94 -1.14 -18.07 -1.07
C THR A 94 -1.24 -19.10 0.06
N SER A 95 -1.56 -18.66 1.28
CA SER A 95 -1.77 -19.50 2.47
C SER A 95 -2.33 -18.67 3.63
N GLU A 96 -2.92 -19.31 4.64
CA GLU A 96 -3.39 -18.66 5.88
C GLU A 96 -2.29 -17.91 6.65
N LYS A 97 -1.02 -18.30 6.48
CA LYS A 97 0.13 -17.65 7.12
C LYS A 97 0.64 -16.42 6.35
N HIS A 98 0.15 -16.18 5.14
CA HIS A 98 0.64 -15.11 4.28
C HIS A 98 0.44 -13.73 4.93
N THR A 99 -0.77 -13.48 5.41
CA THR A 99 -1.19 -12.22 6.04
C THR A 99 -0.35 -11.85 7.27
N PRO A 100 -0.23 -12.70 8.32
CA PRO A 100 0.58 -12.36 9.49
C PRO A 100 2.07 -12.15 9.14
N ILE A 101 2.63 -12.95 8.23
CA ILE A 101 4.03 -12.80 7.80
C ILE A 101 4.23 -11.47 7.05
N LEU A 102 3.31 -11.08 6.17
CA LEU A 102 3.38 -9.81 5.44
C LEU A 102 3.33 -8.63 6.40
N ILE A 103 2.39 -8.64 7.36
CA ILE A 103 2.25 -7.58 8.35
C ILE A 103 3.50 -7.45 9.23
N GLU A 104 4.07 -8.56 9.70
CA GLU A 104 5.30 -8.55 10.48
C GLU A 104 6.49 -7.97 9.69
N LYS A 105 6.64 -8.37 8.42
CA LYS A 105 7.68 -7.83 7.53
C LYS A 105 7.52 -6.33 7.30
N LEU A 106 6.30 -5.88 7.03
CA LEU A 106 6.01 -4.46 6.84
C LEU A 106 6.31 -3.68 8.12
N LYS A 107 5.93 -4.20 9.30
CA LYS A 107 6.23 -3.58 10.59
C LYS A 107 7.74 -3.36 10.80
N ILE A 108 8.55 -4.38 10.58
CA ILE A 108 10.02 -4.30 10.77
C ILE A 108 10.63 -3.27 9.82
N GLU A 109 10.22 -3.26 8.55
CA GLU A 109 10.80 -2.41 7.52
C GLU A 109 10.35 -0.94 7.67
N LEU A 110 9.06 -0.72 7.97
CA LEU A 110 8.49 0.62 8.10
C LEU A 110 8.89 1.31 9.40
N ALA A 111 9.25 0.56 10.45
CA ALA A 111 9.77 1.11 11.70
C ALA A 111 11.19 1.72 11.58
N GLN A 112 11.92 1.45 10.49
CA GLN A 112 13.25 2.00 10.30
C GLN A 112 13.20 3.53 10.13
N PRO A 113 14.09 4.31 10.72
CA PRO A 113 14.14 5.75 10.47
C PRO A 113 14.55 6.03 9.01
N ILE A 114 13.98 7.08 8.41
CA ILE A 114 14.39 7.57 7.08
C ILE A 114 15.48 8.61 7.31
N THR A 115 16.70 8.32 6.83
CA THR A 115 17.83 9.25 6.95
C THR A 115 17.76 10.32 5.87
N LEU A 116 17.85 11.58 6.28
CA LEU A 116 17.88 12.75 5.40
C LEU A 116 19.33 13.10 5.01
N MET A 117 19.49 13.93 3.97
CA MET A 117 20.81 14.29 3.45
C MET A 117 21.68 15.07 4.45
N ASP A 118 21.06 15.77 5.39
CA ASP A 118 21.72 16.52 6.47
C ASP A 118 22.11 15.64 7.67
N GLY A 119 21.86 14.32 7.60
CA GLY A 119 22.12 13.37 8.68
C GLY A 119 21.02 13.27 9.73
N SER A 120 19.97 14.10 9.64
CA SER A 120 18.80 13.97 10.50
C SER A 120 17.93 12.76 10.08
N SER A 121 16.98 12.38 10.92
CA SER A 121 16.14 11.21 10.66
C SER A 121 14.67 11.46 10.91
N ILE A 122 13.81 11.02 9.99
CA ILE A 122 12.36 11.01 10.15
C ILE A 122 11.92 9.64 10.64
N LYS A 123 11.20 9.60 11.76
CA LYS A 123 10.50 8.41 12.25
C LYS A 123 9.03 8.49 11.89
N LEU A 124 8.55 7.48 11.18
CA LEU A 124 7.17 7.36 10.76
C LEU A 124 6.39 6.48 11.73
N ASN A 125 5.24 6.97 12.17
CA ASN A 125 4.20 6.15 12.75
C ASN A 125 3.38 5.56 11.61
N THR A 126 3.20 4.24 11.63
CA THR A 126 2.43 3.55 10.58
C THR A 126 1.14 3.02 11.17
N LYS A 127 0.03 3.26 10.48
CA LYS A 127 -1.23 2.53 10.72
C LYS A 127 -1.56 1.70 9.49
N VAL A 128 -2.00 0.47 9.73
CA VAL A 128 -2.42 -0.45 8.68
C VAL A 128 -3.80 -0.98 8.99
N GLY A 129 -4.68 -0.97 7.99
CA GLY A 129 -5.95 -1.66 8.04
C GLY A 129 -6.05 -2.71 6.94
N LEU A 130 -6.85 -3.75 7.20
CA LEU A 130 -6.93 -4.94 6.38
C LEU A 130 -8.38 -5.22 5.96
N ALA A 131 -8.55 -5.75 4.76
CA ALA A 131 -9.82 -6.34 4.31
C ALA A 131 -9.58 -7.60 3.46
N GLU A 132 -10.24 -8.69 3.83
CA GLU A 132 -10.16 -10.00 3.19
C GLU A 132 -11.20 -10.13 2.08
N TYR A 133 -10.76 -10.38 0.85
CA TYR A 133 -11.62 -10.82 -0.25
C TYR A 133 -11.77 -12.35 -0.22
N PRO A 134 -12.98 -12.92 -0.45
CA PRO A 134 -14.25 -12.23 -0.71
C PRO A 134 -15.10 -11.94 0.53
N LYS A 135 -14.56 -12.21 1.74
CA LYS A 135 -15.32 -12.25 3.00
C LYS A 135 -15.81 -10.87 3.48
N GLN A 136 -15.03 -9.83 3.24
CA GLN A 136 -15.27 -8.47 3.70
C GLN A 136 -15.55 -7.48 2.56
N GLY A 137 -15.59 -7.97 1.32
CA GLY A 137 -15.90 -7.18 0.14
C GLY A 137 -15.61 -7.95 -1.13
N LYS A 138 -16.27 -7.56 -2.23
CA LYS A 138 -16.14 -8.18 -3.55
C LYS A 138 -15.71 -7.21 -4.64
N SER A 139 -15.53 -5.94 -4.31
CA SER A 139 -15.05 -4.87 -5.19
C SER A 139 -13.94 -4.08 -4.51
N TYR A 140 -13.17 -3.32 -5.29
CA TYR A 140 -12.18 -2.38 -4.77
C TYR A 140 -12.82 -1.44 -3.74
N ALA A 141 -13.98 -0.85 -4.07
CA ALA A 141 -14.65 0.14 -3.26
C ALA A 141 -15.02 -0.38 -1.86
N GLU A 142 -15.56 -1.60 -1.79
CA GLU A 142 -15.91 -2.25 -0.51
C GLU A 142 -14.65 -2.57 0.31
N LEU A 143 -13.64 -3.18 -0.31
CA LEU A 143 -12.44 -3.61 0.39
C LEU A 143 -11.63 -2.43 0.93
N ILE A 144 -11.44 -1.37 0.12
CA ILE A 144 -10.68 -0.19 0.56
C ILE A 144 -11.40 0.56 1.67
N GLU A 145 -12.73 0.60 1.65
CA GLU A 145 -13.52 1.21 2.71
C GLU A 145 -13.41 0.44 4.03
N VAL A 146 -13.51 -0.90 3.98
CA VAL A 146 -13.32 -1.74 5.16
C VAL A 146 -11.90 -1.61 5.71
N ALA A 147 -10.88 -1.66 4.85
CA ALA A 147 -9.50 -1.53 5.26
C ALA A 147 -9.24 -0.17 5.93
N ARG A 148 -9.77 0.94 5.37
CA ARG A 148 -9.66 2.27 5.98
C ARG A 148 -10.32 2.38 7.36
N LYS A 149 -11.45 1.71 7.57
CA LYS A 149 -12.17 1.73 8.85
C LYS A 149 -11.47 0.92 9.93
N ASN A 150 -10.71 -0.11 9.55
CA ASN A 150 -10.11 -1.09 10.45
C ASN A 150 -8.59 -0.88 10.62
N THR A 151 -8.12 0.37 10.65
CA THR A 151 -6.69 0.64 10.82
C THR A 151 -6.24 0.46 12.27
N GLN A 152 -5.09 -0.17 12.46
CA GLN A 152 -4.40 -0.30 13.74
C GLN A 152 -2.95 0.20 13.62
N THR A 153 -2.39 0.72 14.70
CA THR A 153 -0.98 1.12 14.75
C THR A 153 -0.08 -0.12 14.71
N LEU A 154 0.96 -0.09 13.87
CA LEU A 154 1.98 -1.13 13.81
C LEU A 154 3.06 -0.98 14.89
#